data_AF-A0A7Z9UAE8-F1
#
_entry.id   AF-A0A7Z9UAE8-F1
#
_cell.length_a   1.000
_cell.length_b   1.000
_cell.length_c   1.000
_cell.angle_alpha   90.00
_cell.angle_beta   90.00
_cell.angle_gamma   90.00
#
_symmetry.space_group_name_H-M   'P 1'
#
loop_
_entity.id
_entity.type
_entity.pdbx_description
1 polymer ?
#
loop_
_entity_poly.entity_id
_entity_poly.type
_entity_poly.pdbx_seq_one_letter_code
_entity_poly.pdbx_strand_id
1 'polypeptide(L)'
;MNSILLADRYQVEKLIGRGGMCEVFLAFDTKLSKHWAVKRQKPSGESTAEESIRDEASLLAPLSHPGLPQVIDFFEEEGYEHLVLEFCPGRTLAEVLAEGAMEAALALSVAEQLGSVLQYLHGLEVPIVYRDLKPGNIILSPSHRLKLIDFGIARARTENSYFDTQALGTPGYAAPEQYGKGKSDQRTDIFGLGATLHHCLSGVHPAENPFSFPPLSQFRPGLPMALERLLDRSVALQPEDRFQSVTEFLEALDRVKNHRDMRGVMAPSPTSLESVGTDEQHLDLRIKIEEQNLKLRDLQAALTENQETIEELEAALSLEKEKARSLLARRSVEEQGASLELERLKVALELKTQEVEAEKQERRELEKSLSESRGTARSLEVNLLRYEEAFRKAGEQSRSLIGERDEQIKLLYEECRQAHERLEVAQARIGELEAYIQDLSASDSKLTLSERKARELREQTDALQAQVHQTQRQYHSTQAQLEALRLEALAIIEAQKRGETPVVSEGLRNNKEKGIEVASLQNAVGQLERALEESCRLWLRAEARLDSRET
;
A
#
# COMPACT_ATOMS: atom_id res chain seq x y z
N MET A 1 -36.94 -11.88 -1.58
CA MET A 1 -36.75 -12.39 -0.21
C MET A 1 -36.80 -11.17 0.72
N ASN A 2 -37.57 -11.20 1.80
CA ASN A 2 -37.62 -10.08 2.75
C ASN A 2 -36.22 -9.88 3.36
N SER A 3 -35.64 -8.69 3.25
CA SER A 3 -34.34 -8.39 3.87
C SER A 3 -34.51 -8.39 5.39
N ILE A 4 -33.68 -9.14 6.09
CA ILE A 4 -33.66 -9.15 7.56
C ILE A 4 -33.18 -7.78 8.04
N LEU A 5 -33.89 -7.16 8.97
CA LEU A 5 -33.50 -5.89 9.59
C LEU A 5 -33.07 -6.18 11.04
N LEU A 6 -31.84 -5.83 11.39
CA LEU A 6 -31.27 -6.02 12.73
C LEU A 6 -31.23 -4.68 13.47
N ALA A 7 -31.56 -4.70 14.75
CA ALA A 7 -31.58 -3.54 15.66
C ALA A 7 -32.34 -2.33 15.09
N ASP A 8 -33.42 -2.57 14.31
CA ASP A 8 -34.19 -1.55 13.59
C ASP A 8 -33.32 -0.58 12.76
N ARG A 9 -32.15 -1.03 12.29
CA ARG A 9 -31.16 -0.15 11.66
C ARG A 9 -30.38 -0.81 10.53
N TYR A 10 -29.87 -2.02 10.75
CA TYR A 10 -28.94 -2.69 9.84
C TYR A 10 -29.71 -3.66 8.95
N GLN A 11 -29.94 -3.26 7.70
CA GLN A 11 -30.63 -4.08 6.72
C GLN A 11 -29.63 -5.07 6.10
N VAL A 12 -29.79 -6.35 6.38
CA VAL A 12 -28.92 -7.42 5.84
C VAL A 12 -29.16 -7.55 4.34
N GLU A 13 -28.09 -7.39 3.57
CA GLU A 13 -28.12 -7.51 2.11
C GLU A 13 -27.62 -8.87 1.65
N LYS A 14 -26.47 -9.32 2.17
CA LYS A 14 -25.79 -10.53 1.69
C LYS A 14 -24.92 -11.18 2.77
N LEU A 15 -24.84 -12.51 2.78
CA LEU A 15 -23.82 -13.25 3.52
C LEU A 15 -22.45 -13.13 2.81
N ILE A 16 -21.44 -12.60 3.48
CA ILE A 16 -20.09 -12.36 2.92
C ILE A 16 -19.01 -13.27 3.51
N GLY A 17 -19.30 -14.00 4.60
CA GLY A 17 -18.36 -14.98 5.15
C GLY A 17 -19.03 -15.97 6.11
N ARG A 18 -18.47 -17.17 6.18
CA ARG A 18 -18.79 -18.19 7.19
C ARG A 18 -17.50 -18.80 7.71
N GLY A 19 -17.34 -18.82 9.03
CA GLY A 19 -16.16 -19.40 9.68
C GLY A 19 -16.51 -19.93 11.07
N GLY A 20 -16.21 -21.21 11.34
CA GLY A 20 -16.57 -21.85 12.60
C GLY A 20 -18.07 -21.76 12.91
N MET A 21 -18.41 -21.11 14.02
CA MET A 21 -19.79 -20.85 14.46
C MET A 21 -20.32 -19.46 14.09
N CYS A 22 -19.51 -18.64 13.38
CA CYS A 22 -19.83 -17.27 13.01
C CYS A 22 -20.27 -17.13 11.56
N GLU A 23 -21.27 -16.27 11.35
CA GLU A 23 -21.69 -15.79 10.03
C GLU A 23 -21.40 -14.29 9.92
N VAL A 24 -20.87 -13.84 8.78
CA VAL A 24 -20.61 -12.41 8.53
C VAL A 24 -21.48 -11.94 7.38
N PHE A 25 -22.25 -10.90 7.62
CA PHE A 25 -23.17 -10.29 6.66
C PHE A 25 -22.71 -8.90 6.24
N LEU A 26 -22.92 -8.55 4.99
CA LEU A 26 -22.97 -7.17 4.54
C LEU A 26 -24.35 -6.61 4.91
N ALA A 27 -24.38 -5.52 5.65
CA ALA A 27 -25.60 -4.83 6.01
C ALA A 27 -25.54 -3.34 5.69
N PHE A 28 -26.64 -2.78 5.21
CA PHE A 28 -26.81 -1.37 4.97
C PHE A 28 -27.38 -0.68 6.22
N ASP A 29 -26.69 0.32 6.73
CA ASP A 29 -27.15 1.16 7.82
C ASP A 29 -28.14 2.20 7.31
N THR A 30 -29.41 2.00 7.63
CA THR A 30 -30.49 2.89 7.19
C THR A 30 -30.43 4.30 7.78
N LYS A 31 -29.67 4.50 8.87
CA LYS A 31 -29.50 5.83 9.50
C LYS A 31 -28.29 6.58 8.96
N LEU A 32 -27.17 5.90 8.78
CA LEU A 32 -25.92 6.51 8.28
C LEU A 32 -25.74 6.38 6.77
N SER A 33 -26.63 5.64 6.08
CA SER A 33 -26.55 5.35 4.65
C SER A 33 -25.19 4.78 4.23
N LYS A 34 -24.68 3.81 5.00
CA LYS A 34 -23.36 3.21 4.81
C LYS A 34 -23.39 1.70 5.03
N HIS A 35 -22.55 0.97 4.31
CA HIS A 35 -22.39 -0.48 4.48
C HIS A 35 -21.44 -0.84 5.63
N TRP A 36 -21.82 -1.86 6.38
CA TRP A 36 -21.08 -2.44 7.49
C TRP A 36 -21.01 -3.96 7.38
N ALA A 37 -20.01 -4.54 8.05
CA ALA A 37 -19.92 -5.98 8.24
C ALA A 37 -20.55 -6.34 9.59
N VAL A 38 -21.51 -7.26 9.60
CA VAL A 38 -22.18 -7.74 10.81
C VAL A 38 -21.78 -9.19 11.06
N LYS A 39 -20.92 -9.42 12.05
CA LYS A 39 -20.56 -10.76 12.53
C LYS A 39 -21.62 -11.22 13.52
N ARG A 40 -22.14 -12.44 13.35
CA ARG A 40 -23.24 -13.04 14.11
C ARG A 40 -22.88 -14.42 14.61
N GLN A 41 -23.17 -14.71 15.88
CA GLN A 41 -23.01 -16.03 16.51
C GLN A 41 -24.08 -16.27 17.57
N LYS A 42 -24.44 -17.52 17.83
CA LYS A 42 -25.26 -17.86 19.01
C LYS A 42 -24.43 -17.77 20.30
N PRO A 43 -24.97 -17.23 21.41
CA PRO A 43 -24.32 -17.28 22.70
C PRO A 43 -24.06 -18.74 23.09
N SER A 44 -22.81 -19.08 23.45
CA SER A 44 -22.50 -20.39 24.00
C SER A 44 -23.04 -20.45 25.45
N GLY A 45 -24.07 -21.27 25.66
CA GLY A 45 -24.80 -21.33 26.92
C GLY A 45 -24.10 -22.08 28.06
N GLU A 46 -23.02 -22.83 27.79
CA GLU A 46 -22.30 -23.63 28.79
C GLU A 46 -20.78 -23.57 28.56
N SER A 47 -20.05 -23.37 29.65
CA SER A 47 -18.62 -23.09 29.68
C SER A 47 -17.76 -24.22 29.10
N THR A 48 -16.90 -23.89 28.13
CA THR A 48 -15.45 -24.19 28.12
C THR A 48 -14.82 -23.62 26.85
N ALA A 49 -14.03 -22.54 26.99
CA ALA A 49 -13.05 -22.06 26.00
C ALA A 49 -13.54 -21.71 24.58
N GLU A 50 -14.84 -21.46 24.34
CA GLU A 50 -15.31 -20.84 23.10
C GLU A 50 -15.43 -19.33 23.30
N GLU A 51 -14.54 -18.59 22.65
CA GLU A 51 -14.43 -17.13 22.69
C GLU A 51 -15.71 -16.49 22.13
N SER A 52 -16.39 -15.68 22.94
CA SER A 52 -17.63 -14.98 22.55
C SER A 52 -17.30 -13.77 21.67
N ILE A 53 -18.19 -13.43 20.74
CA ILE A 53 -18.11 -12.19 19.95
C ILE A 53 -17.98 -10.97 20.87
N ARG A 54 -18.53 -11.02 22.09
CA ARG A 54 -18.41 -9.97 23.10
C ARG A 54 -16.97 -9.72 23.55
N ASP A 55 -16.17 -10.77 23.71
CA ASP A 55 -14.77 -10.65 24.11
C ASP A 55 -13.94 -10.01 22.99
N GLU A 56 -14.21 -10.41 21.75
CA GLU A 56 -13.63 -9.81 20.55
C GLU A 56 -14.00 -8.32 20.44
N ALA A 57 -15.28 -7.99 20.62
CA ALA A 57 -15.77 -6.61 20.60
C ALA A 57 -15.08 -5.75 21.68
N SER A 58 -14.93 -6.30 22.90
CA SER A 58 -14.30 -5.61 24.03
C SER A 58 -12.81 -5.37 23.79
N LEU A 59 -12.13 -6.33 23.15
CA LEU A 59 -10.71 -6.22 22.80
C LEU A 59 -10.47 -5.21 21.66
N LEU A 60 -11.34 -5.21 20.65
CA LEU A 60 -11.18 -4.42 19.42
C LEU A 60 -11.70 -2.98 19.55
N ALA A 61 -12.74 -2.74 20.36
CA ALA A 61 -13.36 -1.42 20.53
C ALA A 61 -12.40 -0.28 20.91
N PRO A 62 -11.42 -0.45 21.82
CA PRO A 62 -10.49 0.63 22.17
C PRO A 62 -9.36 0.81 21.14
N LEU A 63 -9.25 -0.07 20.14
CA LEU A 63 -8.13 -0.05 19.21
C LEU A 63 -8.36 0.95 18.08
N SER A 64 -7.32 1.71 17.76
CA SER A 64 -7.33 2.72 16.70
C SER A 64 -6.06 2.62 15.87
N HIS A 65 -6.15 1.90 14.76
CA HIS A 65 -5.07 1.76 13.80
C HIS A 65 -5.66 1.60 12.39
N PRO A 66 -5.09 2.23 11.35
CA PRO A 66 -5.63 2.17 9.99
C PRO A 66 -5.71 0.75 9.41
N GLY A 67 -4.83 -0.15 9.87
CA GLY A 67 -4.84 -1.57 9.49
C GLY A 67 -5.80 -2.45 10.28
N LEU A 68 -6.62 -1.89 11.17
CA LEU A 68 -7.65 -2.60 11.93
C LEU A 68 -9.05 -2.09 11.54
N PRO A 69 -10.09 -2.94 11.53
CA PRO A 69 -11.47 -2.49 11.35
C PRO A 69 -11.97 -1.79 12.62
N GLN A 70 -12.77 -0.74 12.44
CA GLN A 70 -13.42 -0.06 13.55
C GLN A 70 -14.65 -0.84 14.05
N VAL A 71 -14.83 -0.89 15.37
CA VAL A 71 -16.09 -1.36 15.99
C VAL A 71 -17.10 -0.23 15.93
N ILE A 72 -18.26 -0.51 15.33
CA ILE A 72 -19.36 0.45 15.18
C ILE A 72 -20.41 0.23 16.26
N ASP A 73 -20.74 -1.02 16.52
CA ASP A 73 -21.85 -1.39 17.42
C ASP A 73 -21.70 -2.84 17.90
N PHE A 74 -22.31 -3.15 19.03
CA PHE A 74 -22.45 -4.51 19.55
C PHE A 74 -23.81 -4.63 20.24
N PHE A 75 -24.59 -5.65 19.87
CA PHE A 75 -25.90 -5.89 20.44
C PHE A 75 -26.31 -7.36 20.40
N GLU A 76 -27.32 -7.69 21.19
CA GLU A 76 -27.94 -9.01 21.23
C GLU A 76 -29.37 -8.92 20.71
N GLU A 77 -29.73 -9.82 19.79
CA GLU A 77 -31.07 -9.86 19.20
C GLU A 77 -31.41 -11.30 18.81
N GLU A 78 -32.65 -11.72 19.07
CA GLU A 78 -33.16 -13.07 18.76
C GLU A 78 -32.29 -14.23 19.30
N GLY A 79 -31.57 -13.99 20.40
CA GLY A 79 -30.65 -14.98 20.98
C GLY A 79 -29.36 -15.17 20.16
N TYR A 80 -28.92 -14.15 19.42
CA TYR A 80 -27.62 -14.06 18.77
C TYR A 80 -26.87 -12.81 19.25
N GLU A 81 -25.56 -12.93 19.38
CA GLU A 81 -24.65 -11.80 19.53
C GLU A 81 -24.29 -11.26 18.13
N HIS A 82 -24.31 -9.94 17.99
CA HIS A 82 -23.99 -9.24 16.76
C HIS A 82 -22.91 -8.19 17.01
N LEU A 83 -21.83 -8.24 16.23
CA LEU A 83 -20.76 -7.24 16.21
C LEU A 83 -20.73 -6.56 14.85
N VAL A 84 -20.95 -5.24 14.86
CA VAL A 84 -20.95 -4.40 13.67
C VAL A 84 -19.57 -3.77 13.52
N LEU A 85 -18.92 -4.05 12.40
CA LEU A 85 -17.57 -3.63 12.07
C LEU A 85 -17.57 -2.79 10.79
N GLU A 86 -16.51 -2.00 10.65
CA GLU A 86 -16.13 -1.39 9.36
C GLU A 86 -16.12 -2.47 8.26
N PHE A 87 -16.93 -2.28 7.23
CA PHE A 87 -16.86 -3.12 6.04
C PHE A 87 -15.57 -2.81 5.29
N CYS A 88 -14.75 -3.85 5.10
CA CYS A 88 -13.45 -3.75 4.42
C CYS A 88 -13.60 -4.24 2.98
N PRO A 89 -13.70 -3.35 1.97
CA PRO A 89 -13.81 -3.77 0.58
C PRO A 89 -12.47 -4.38 0.13
N GLY A 90 -12.52 -5.53 -0.53
CA GLY A 90 -11.32 -6.21 -1.00
C GLY A 90 -11.47 -7.72 -1.03
N ARG A 91 -10.32 -8.38 -1.18
CA ARG A 91 -10.20 -9.85 -1.16
C ARG A 91 -9.34 -10.25 0.01
N THR A 92 -9.56 -11.45 0.55
CA THR A 92 -8.62 -11.98 1.52
C THR A 92 -7.28 -12.26 0.84
N LEU A 93 -6.17 -12.15 1.57
CA LEU A 93 -4.86 -12.47 1.05
C LEU A 93 -4.79 -13.96 0.66
N ALA A 94 -5.58 -14.82 1.32
CA ALA A 94 -5.73 -16.23 0.91
C ALA A 94 -6.31 -16.37 -0.51
N GLU A 95 -7.34 -15.58 -0.85
CA GLU A 95 -7.91 -15.58 -2.20
C GLU A 95 -6.92 -15.04 -3.24
N VAL A 96 -6.09 -14.07 -2.87
CA VAL A 96 -5.03 -13.56 -3.76
C VAL A 96 -3.96 -14.63 -3.99
N LEU A 97 -3.54 -15.33 -2.94
CA LEU A 97 -2.50 -16.37 -3.04
C LEU A 97 -2.97 -17.64 -3.74
N ALA A 98 -4.29 -17.88 -3.81
CA ALA A 98 -4.85 -18.94 -4.63
C ALA A 98 -4.56 -18.75 -6.13
N GLU A 99 -4.27 -17.53 -6.57
CA GLU A 99 -3.88 -17.22 -7.96
C GLU A 99 -2.36 -17.35 -8.20
N GLY A 100 -1.57 -17.47 -7.13
CA GLY A 100 -0.13 -17.68 -7.17
C GLY A 100 0.66 -16.69 -6.31
N ALA A 101 1.98 -16.73 -6.47
CA ALA A 101 2.90 -15.85 -5.74
C ALA A 101 2.69 -14.37 -6.10
N MET A 102 2.83 -13.50 -5.11
CA MET A 102 2.69 -12.06 -5.26
C MET A 102 3.96 -11.43 -5.84
N GLU A 103 3.77 -10.26 -6.43
CA GLU A 103 4.87 -9.37 -6.79
C GLU A 103 5.62 -8.92 -5.51
N ALA A 104 6.95 -8.87 -5.60
CA ALA A 104 7.78 -8.73 -4.40
C ALA A 104 7.57 -7.38 -3.70
N ALA A 105 7.40 -6.28 -4.44
CA ALA A 105 7.15 -4.99 -3.81
C ALA A 105 5.80 -4.97 -3.07
N LEU A 106 4.75 -5.56 -3.64
CA LEU A 106 3.46 -5.70 -2.95
C LEU A 106 3.56 -6.61 -1.71
N ALA A 107 4.24 -7.76 -1.80
CA ALA A 107 4.43 -8.65 -0.65
C ALA A 107 5.20 -7.98 0.50
N LEU A 108 6.24 -7.19 0.20
CA LEU A 108 6.97 -6.41 1.21
C LEU A 108 6.11 -5.28 1.79
N SER A 109 5.29 -4.61 0.99
CA SER A 109 4.31 -3.61 1.47
C SER A 109 3.30 -4.23 2.44
N VAL A 110 2.82 -5.45 2.13
CA VAL A 110 1.93 -6.20 3.04
C VAL A 110 2.65 -6.50 4.35
N ALA A 111 3.89 -7.00 4.32
CA ALA A 111 4.66 -7.26 5.54
C ALA A 111 4.91 -6.01 6.38
N GLU A 112 5.18 -4.87 5.74
CA GLU A 112 5.36 -3.58 6.42
C GLU A 112 4.07 -3.10 7.09
N GLN A 113 2.94 -3.16 6.39
CA GLN A 113 1.64 -2.79 6.95
C GLN A 113 1.21 -3.72 8.09
N LEU A 114 1.44 -5.04 7.96
CA LEU A 114 1.20 -6.01 9.05
C LEU A 114 2.11 -5.74 10.25
N GLY A 115 3.39 -5.48 9.99
CA GLY A 115 4.34 -5.09 11.04
C GLY A 115 3.91 -3.81 11.77
N SER A 116 3.36 -2.81 11.06
CA SER A 116 2.80 -1.61 11.70
C SER A 116 1.62 -1.96 12.63
N VAL A 117 0.71 -2.85 12.20
CA VAL A 117 -0.41 -3.32 13.04
C VAL A 117 0.11 -4.04 14.29
N LEU A 118 1.03 -4.99 14.12
CA LEU A 118 1.57 -5.77 15.22
C LEU A 118 2.40 -4.90 16.18
N GLN A 119 3.18 -3.96 15.66
CA GLN A 119 3.90 -2.98 16.48
C GLN A 119 2.94 -2.14 17.34
N TYR A 120 1.81 -1.71 16.76
CA TYR A 120 0.77 -1.01 17.50
C TYR A 120 0.19 -1.88 18.62
N LEU A 121 -0.23 -3.12 18.33
CA LEU A 121 -0.81 -4.04 19.32
C LEU A 121 0.18 -4.40 20.44
N HIS A 122 1.44 -4.61 20.09
CA HIS A 122 2.50 -4.98 21.03
C HIS A 122 2.96 -3.80 21.90
N GLY A 123 2.75 -2.57 21.42
CA GLY A 123 3.14 -1.33 22.10
C GLY A 123 2.07 -0.75 23.04
N LEU A 124 0.89 -1.37 23.15
CA LEU A 124 -0.14 -0.98 24.11
C LEU A 124 0.35 -1.18 25.56
N GLU A 125 -0.21 -0.41 26.49
CA GLU A 125 0.10 -0.54 27.94
C GLU A 125 -0.09 -1.98 28.43
N VAL A 126 -1.14 -2.64 27.94
CA VAL A 126 -1.31 -4.08 28.03
C VAL A 126 -1.11 -4.66 26.62
N PRO A 127 0.05 -5.26 26.31
CA PRO A 127 0.32 -5.79 24.98
C PRO A 127 -0.69 -6.86 24.58
N ILE A 128 -1.16 -6.78 23.34
CA ILE A 128 -2.03 -7.78 22.72
C ILE A 128 -1.20 -8.64 21.77
N VAL A 129 -1.23 -9.96 21.94
CA VAL A 129 -0.63 -10.91 20.98
C VAL A 129 -1.75 -11.46 20.11
N TYR A 130 -1.60 -11.36 18.79
CA TYR A 130 -2.68 -11.65 17.84
C TYR A 130 -2.90 -13.15 17.61
N ARG A 131 -1.83 -13.96 17.56
CA ARG A 131 -1.81 -15.44 17.58
C ARG A 131 -2.41 -16.18 16.38
N ASP A 132 -3.19 -15.58 15.48
CA ASP A 132 -3.73 -16.25 14.28
C ASP A 132 -3.33 -15.57 12.97
N LEU A 133 -2.10 -15.06 12.86
CA LEU A 133 -1.69 -14.35 11.67
C LEU A 133 -1.59 -15.28 10.46
N LYS A 134 -2.54 -15.15 9.52
CA LYS A 134 -2.63 -15.94 8.29
C LYS A 134 -3.30 -15.16 7.16
N PRO A 135 -3.09 -15.55 5.88
CA PRO A 135 -3.70 -14.88 4.73
C PRO A 135 -5.23 -14.78 4.77
N GLY A 136 -5.93 -15.73 5.40
CA GLY A 136 -7.40 -15.71 5.52
C GLY A 136 -7.93 -14.58 6.42
N ASN A 137 -7.11 -14.08 7.35
CA ASN A 137 -7.50 -13.01 8.28
C ASN A 137 -7.01 -11.63 7.82
N ILE A 138 -6.52 -11.52 6.59
CA ILE A 138 -5.98 -10.27 6.03
C ILE A 138 -6.81 -9.93 4.81
N ILE A 139 -7.57 -8.84 4.86
CA ILE A 139 -8.26 -8.29 3.68
C ILE A 139 -7.33 -7.29 3.01
N LEU A 140 -7.04 -7.50 1.73
CA LEU A 140 -6.34 -6.57 0.88
C LEU A 140 -7.36 -5.82 0.01
N SER A 141 -7.47 -4.51 0.23
CA SER A 141 -8.29 -3.64 -0.62
C SER A 141 -7.67 -3.46 -2.01
N PRO A 142 -8.46 -3.02 -3.02
CA PRO A 142 -7.92 -2.67 -4.34
C PRO A 142 -6.75 -1.68 -4.25
N SER A 143 -6.86 -0.71 -3.33
CA SER A 143 -5.80 0.29 -3.04
C SER A 143 -4.56 -0.24 -2.33
N HIS A 144 -4.38 -1.56 -2.25
CA HIS A 144 -3.29 -2.25 -1.57
C HIS A 144 -3.13 -1.89 -0.08
N ARG A 145 -4.18 -1.35 0.53
CA ARG A 145 -4.29 -1.18 1.98
C ARG A 145 -4.85 -2.44 2.59
N LEU A 146 -4.21 -2.93 3.65
CA LEU A 146 -4.70 -4.10 4.36
C LEU A 146 -5.53 -3.76 5.58
N LYS A 147 -6.41 -4.69 5.94
CA LYS A 147 -7.13 -4.74 7.20
C LYS A 147 -6.92 -6.14 7.80
N LEU A 148 -6.35 -6.19 9.00
CA LEU A 148 -6.26 -7.40 9.81
C LEU A 148 -7.59 -7.58 10.54
N ILE A 149 -8.28 -8.68 10.27
CA ILE A 149 -9.61 -9.00 10.79
C ILE A 149 -9.54 -10.21 11.72
N ASP A 150 -10.64 -10.50 12.42
CA ASP A 150 -10.83 -11.68 13.27
C ASP A 150 -9.86 -11.75 14.46
N PHE A 151 -10.33 -11.26 15.62
CA PHE A 151 -9.57 -11.21 16.87
C PHE A 151 -9.96 -12.35 17.83
N GLY A 152 -10.67 -13.38 17.35
CA GLY A 152 -11.23 -14.45 18.16
C GLY A 152 -10.25 -14.99 19.21
N ILE A 153 -9.06 -15.41 18.79
CA ILE A 153 -8.03 -16.00 19.69
C ILE A 153 -6.97 -14.99 20.17
N ALA A 154 -7.16 -13.69 19.93
CA ALA A 154 -6.21 -12.67 20.35
C ALA A 154 -6.32 -12.45 21.87
N ARG A 155 -5.18 -12.29 22.56
CA ARG A 155 -5.17 -12.13 24.02
C ARG A 155 -4.35 -10.93 24.48
N ALA A 156 -4.94 -10.16 25.38
CA ALA A 156 -4.24 -9.21 26.23
C ALA A 156 -3.37 -9.96 27.24
N ARG A 157 -2.10 -9.58 27.38
CA ARG A 157 -1.18 -10.24 28.32
C ARG A 157 -1.58 -9.90 29.76
N THR A 158 -2.10 -10.87 30.51
CA THR A 158 -2.30 -10.76 31.96
C THR A 158 -1.27 -11.60 32.71
N GLU A 159 -0.76 -11.09 33.83
CA GLU A 159 0.33 -11.72 34.61
C GLU A 159 -0.01 -13.15 35.12
N ASN A 160 -1.27 -13.58 35.04
CA ASN A 160 -1.78 -14.87 35.53
C ASN A 160 -2.23 -15.87 34.44
N SER A 161 -2.08 -15.60 33.14
CA SER A 161 -2.45 -16.59 32.10
C SER A 161 -1.36 -17.67 31.95
N TYR A 162 -1.33 -18.63 32.89
CA TYR A 162 -0.16 -19.47 33.11
C TYR A 162 0.07 -20.60 32.09
N PHE A 163 -0.89 -20.99 31.26
CA PHE A 163 -0.71 -22.04 30.24
C PHE A 163 -1.66 -21.87 29.04
N ASP A 164 -1.14 -21.98 27.81
CA ASP A 164 -1.94 -22.27 26.60
C ASP A 164 -2.16 -23.79 26.57
N THR A 165 -3.23 -24.28 27.20
CA THR A 165 -3.55 -25.73 27.30
C THR A 165 -4.23 -26.32 26.06
N GLN A 166 -4.52 -25.50 25.05
CA GLN A 166 -5.12 -25.92 23.79
C GLN A 166 -4.18 -25.58 22.62
N ALA A 167 -4.10 -26.48 21.64
CA ALA A 167 -3.42 -26.18 20.38
C ALA A 167 -4.19 -25.07 19.67
N LEU A 168 -3.56 -23.91 19.49
CA LEU A 168 -4.16 -22.72 18.90
C LEU A 168 -3.49 -22.39 17.55
N GLY A 169 -4.28 -21.86 16.61
CA GLY A 169 -3.79 -21.33 15.34
C GLY A 169 -3.90 -22.28 14.14
N THR A 170 -3.63 -21.71 12.96
CA THR A 170 -3.81 -22.40 11.67
C THR A 170 -2.56 -23.19 11.25
N PRO A 171 -2.68 -24.47 10.83
CA PRO A 171 -1.54 -25.30 10.41
C PRO A 171 -0.59 -24.60 9.43
N GLY A 172 0.71 -24.63 9.73
CA GLY A 172 1.75 -24.00 8.91
C GLY A 172 1.99 -22.52 9.18
N TYR A 173 1.01 -21.78 9.69
CA TYR A 173 1.18 -20.37 10.10
C TYR A 173 1.38 -20.21 11.60
N ALA A 174 0.80 -21.10 12.40
CA ALA A 174 0.97 -21.11 13.84
C ALA A 174 2.41 -21.46 14.23
N ALA A 175 2.96 -20.73 15.19
CA ALA A 175 4.30 -20.98 15.70
C ALA A 175 4.36 -22.29 16.51
N PRO A 176 5.53 -22.98 16.56
CA PRO A 176 5.67 -24.24 17.29
C PRO A 176 5.17 -24.22 18.73
N GLU A 177 5.37 -23.11 19.45
CA GLU A 177 4.94 -22.94 20.83
C GLU A 177 3.41 -22.99 21.02
N GLN A 178 2.63 -22.65 19.98
CA GLN A 178 1.17 -22.63 20.02
C GLN A 178 0.55 -24.04 19.98
N TYR A 179 1.34 -25.07 19.68
CA TYR A 179 0.93 -26.49 19.72
C TYR A 179 1.07 -27.10 21.12
N GLY A 180 1.01 -26.29 22.18
CA GLY A 180 0.99 -26.73 23.58
C GLY A 180 2.37 -27.05 24.18
N LYS A 181 3.47 -26.63 23.53
CA LYS A 181 4.85 -26.89 23.99
C LYS A 181 5.56 -25.67 24.60
N GLY A 182 4.97 -24.48 24.51
CA GLY A 182 5.59 -23.24 24.98
C GLY A 182 4.57 -22.16 25.33
N LYS A 183 5.07 -20.97 25.69
CA LYS A 183 4.23 -19.79 25.98
C LYS A 183 4.26 -18.86 24.78
N SER A 184 3.07 -18.51 24.26
CA SER A 184 2.96 -17.55 23.17
C SER A 184 3.29 -16.13 23.65
N ASP A 185 4.15 -15.43 22.92
CA ASP A 185 4.48 -14.02 23.16
C ASP A 185 4.53 -13.25 21.82
N GLN A 186 5.01 -12.01 21.83
CA GLN A 186 5.10 -11.17 20.63
C GLN A 186 5.87 -11.83 19.46
N ARG A 187 6.81 -12.74 19.77
CA ARG A 187 7.61 -13.48 18.78
C ARG A 187 6.81 -14.58 18.09
N THR A 188 5.67 -14.97 18.64
CA THR A 188 4.69 -15.84 18.00
C THR A 188 4.08 -15.15 16.77
N ASP A 189 3.72 -13.87 16.87
CA ASP A 189 3.19 -13.11 15.74
C ASP A 189 4.25 -12.88 14.65
N ILE A 190 5.54 -12.75 15.04
CA ILE A 190 6.67 -12.64 14.10
C ILE A 190 6.83 -13.91 13.27
N PHE A 191 6.63 -15.09 13.87
CA PHE A 191 6.63 -16.35 13.11
C PHE A 191 5.50 -16.37 12.08
N GLY A 192 4.27 -16.03 12.48
CA GLY A 192 3.14 -15.93 11.57
C GLY A 192 3.37 -14.91 10.45
N LEU A 193 4.06 -13.81 10.74
CA LEU A 193 4.41 -12.77 9.77
C LEU A 193 5.44 -13.29 8.76
N GLY A 194 6.46 -13.99 9.24
CA GLY A 194 7.46 -14.66 8.40
C GLY A 194 6.83 -15.73 7.51
N ALA A 195 5.97 -16.59 8.06
CA ALA A 195 5.27 -17.63 7.31
C ALA A 195 4.34 -17.04 6.24
N THR A 196 3.60 -15.98 6.58
CA THR A 196 2.74 -15.26 5.64
C THR A 196 3.56 -14.61 4.52
N LEU A 197 4.66 -13.91 4.84
CA LEU A 197 5.51 -13.27 3.84
C LEU A 197 6.21 -14.30 2.94
N HIS A 198 6.67 -15.43 3.50
CA HIS A 198 7.24 -16.53 2.72
C HIS A 198 6.22 -17.08 1.72
N HIS A 199 4.99 -17.35 2.16
CA HIS A 199 3.91 -17.78 1.27
C HIS A 199 3.60 -16.73 0.20
N CYS A 200 3.58 -15.44 0.55
CA CYS A 200 3.36 -14.36 -0.42
C CYS A 200 4.42 -14.36 -1.53
N LEU A 201 5.68 -14.60 -1.20
CA LEU A 201 6.78 -14.51 -2.16
C LEU A 201 7.02 -15.81 -2.94
N SER A 202 6.77 -16.97 -2.32
CA SER A 202 7.01 -18.27 -2.93
C SER A 202 5.78 -18.87 -3.62
N GLY A 203 4.57 -18.49 -3.19
CA GLY A 203 3.32 -19.14 -3.57
C GLY A 203 3.15 -20.56 -2.98
N VAL A 204 4.04 -21.00 -2.07
CA VAL A 204 3.98 -22.32 -1.45
C VAL A 204 3.21 -22.23 -0.15
N HIS A 205 2.15 -23.03 -0.03
CA HIS A 205 1.32 -23.03 1.16
C HIS A 205 2.07 -23.70 2.33
N PRO A 206 2.28 -23.02 3.48
CA PRO A 206 3.14 -23.52 4.54
C PRO A 206 2.59 -24.76 5.26
N ALA A 207 1.28 -25.06 5.12
CA ALA A 207 0.70 -26.30 5.64
C ALA A 207 1.12 -27.56 4.86
N GLU A 208 1.66 -27.44 3.64
CA GLU A 208 2.15 -28.59 2.88
C GLU A 208 3.37 -29.23 3.55
N ASN A 209 4.24 -28.40 4.13
CA ASN A 209 5.39 -28.83 4.91
C ASN A 209 5.54 -27.97 6.17
N PRO A 210 4.74 -28.22 7.23
CA PRO A 210 4.75 -27.41 8.43
C PRO A 210 6.15 -27.30 9.03
N PHE A 211 6.54 -26.10 9.44
CA PHE A 211 7.86 -25.78 10.02
C PHE A 211 9.07 -25.95 9.08
N SER A 212 8.84 -26.26 7.81
CA SER A 212 9.88 -26.40 6.80
C SER A 212 9.66 -25.37 5.70
N PHE A 213 10.45 -24.31 5.73
CA PHE A 213 10.41 -23.24 4.76
C PHE A 213 11.56 -23.42 3.76
N PRO A 214 11.29 -23.85 2.51
CA PRO A 214 12.35 -23.98 1.52
C PRO A 214 12.97 -22.62 1.18
N PRO A 215 14.27 -22.59 0.81
CA PRO A 215 14.97 -21.34 0.46
C PRO A 215 14.20 -20.55 -0.60
N LEU A 216 13.98 -19.26 -0.35
CA LEU A 216 13.21 -18.40 -1.25
C LEU A 216 13.84 -18.34 -2.65
N SER A 217 15.16 -18.42 -2.73
CA SER A 217 15.94 -18.49 -3.98
C SER A 217 15.52 -19.62 -4.93
N GLN A 218 14.91 -20.71 -4.43
CA GLN A 218 14.39 -21.79 -5.28
C GLN A 218 13.17 -21.35 -6.11
N PHE A 219 12.38 -20.41 -5.59
CA PHE A 219 11.17 -19.91 -6.25
C PHE A 219 11.38 -18.53 -6.89
N ARG A 220 12.29 -17.74 -6.32
CA ARG A 220 12.55 -16.34 -6.70
C ARG A 220 14.06 -16.05 -6.76
N PRO A 221 14.80 -16.62 -7.73
CA PRO A 221 16.28 -16.52 -7.79
C PRO A 221 16.83 -15.10 -8.01
N GLY A 222 15.97 -14.12 -8.33
CA GLY A 222 16.32 -12.71 -8.47
C GLY A 222 16.17 -11.86 -7.21
N LEU A 223 15.70 -12.43 -6.10
CA LEU A 223 15.54 -11.69 -4.84
C LEU A 223 16.83 -11.73 -4.00
N PRO A 224 17.14 -10.66 -3.23
CA PRO A 224 18.36 -10.62 -2.44
C PRO A 224 18.38 -11.71 -1.36
N MET A 225 19.54 -12.34 -1.14
CA MET A 225 19.75 -13.30 -0.04
C MET A 225 19.49 -12.68 1.34
N ALA A 226 19.56 -11.35 1.47
CA ALA A 226 19.17 -10.64 2.69
C ALA A 226 17.68 -10.83 3.04
N LEU A 227 16.79 -10.93 2.04
CA LEU A 227 15.37 -11.23 2.24
C LEU A 227 15.15 -12.67 2.71
N GLU A 228 15.89 -13.61 2.13
CA GLU A 228 15.87 -15.02 2.56
C GLU A 228 16.29 -15.14 4.04
N ARG A 229 17.40 -14.51 4.43
CA ARG A 229 17.84 -14.48 5.84
C ARG A 229 16.83 -13.84 6.79
N LEU A 230 16.12 -12.81 6.34
CA LEU A 230 15.05 -12.19 7.11
C LEU A 230 13.90 -13.17 7.34
N LEU A 231 13.50 -13.91 6.31
CA LEU A 231 12.46 -14.94 6.42
C LEU A 231 12.91 -16.08 7.34
N ASP A 232 14.10 -16.63 7.13
CA ASP A 232 14.66 -17.73 7.92
C ASP A 232 14.70 -17.39 9.42
N ARG A 233 15.13 -16.16 9.74
CA ARG A 233 15.14 -15.69 11.13
C ARG A 233 13.73 -15.54 11.68
N SER A 234 12.77 -15.05 10.88
CA SER A 234 11.39 -14.87 11.33
C SER A 234 10.70 -16.20 11.67
N VAL A 235 10.97 -17.24 10.89
CA VAL A 235 10.35 -18.58 11.03
C VAL A 235 11.21 -19.57 11.82
N ALA A 236 12.23 -19.11 12.54
CA ALA A 236 13.06 -19.97 13.37
C ALA A 236 12.21 -20.72 14.42
N LEU A 237 12.53 -21.98 14.67
CA LEU A 237 11.70 -22.82 15.55
C LEU A 237 11.73 -22.32 17.00
N GLN A 238 12.90 -21.92 17.50
CA GLN A 238 13.05 -21.36 18.84
C GLN A 238 12.74 -19.86 18.82
N PRO A 239 11.85 -19.35 19.70
CA PRO A 239 11.53 -17.92 19.78
C PRO A 239 12.76 -17.02 20.00
N GLU A 240 13.76 -17.47 20.76
CA GLU A 240 15.02 -16.77 21.00
C GLU A 240 15.87 -16.53 19.73
N ASP A 241 15.71 -17.37 18.70
CA ASP A 241 16.43 -17.22 17.44
C ASP A 241 15.73 -16.23 16.48
N ARG A 242 14.49 -15.84 16.79
CA ARG A 242 13.70 -14.89 15.98
C ARG A 242 14.13 -13.43 16.21
N PHE A 243 13.50 -12.52 15.48
CA PHE A 243 13.49 -11.12 15.88
C PHE A 243 12.80 -10.99 17.24
N GLN A 244 13.37 -10.22 18.15
CA GLN A 244 12.86 -10.11 19.53
C GLN A 244 11.74 -9.06 19.65
N SER A 245 11.51 -8.26 18.60
CA SER A 245 10.38 -7.35 18.48
C SER A 245 10.00 -7.13 17.02
N VAL A 246 8.76 -6.69 16.79
CA VAL A 246 8.31 -6.31 15.44
C VAL A 246 9.06 -5.09 14.91
N THR A 247 9.48 -4.19 15.79
CA THR A 247 10.35 -3.05 15.42
C THR A 247 11.67 -3.54 14.82
N GLU A 248 12.32 -4.53 15.44
CA GLU A 248 13.57 -5.12 14.92
C GLU A 248 13.34 -5.78 13.54
N PHE A 249 12.20 -6.45 13.36
CA PHE A 249 11.80 -7.01 12.07
C PHE A 249 11.63 -5.92 11.01
N LEU A 250 10.91 -4.83 11.33
CA LEU A 250 10.66 -3.72 10.40
C LEU A 250 11.95 -2.99 10.00
N GLU A 251 12.87 -2.80 10.93
CA GLU A 251 14.20 -2.23 10.64
C GLU A 251 15.02 -3.14 9.71
N ALA A 252 14.96 -4.46 9.93
CA ALA A 252 15.60 -5.42 9.03
C ALA A 252 14.95 -5.41 7.64
N LEU A 253 13.62 -5.33 7.57
CA LEU A 253 12.86 -5.23 6.33
C LEU A 253 13.23 -3.96 5.54
N ASP A 254 13.35 -2.81 6.20
CA ASP A 254 13.77 -1.56 5.58
C ASP A 254 15.21 -1.64 5.02
N ARG A 255 16.13 -2.29 5.73
CA ARG A 255 17.49 -2.54 5.20
C ARG A 255 17.47 -3.41 3.96
N VAL A 256 16.61 -4.43 3.90
CA VAL A 256 16.42 -5.26 2.71
C VAL A 256 15.87 -4.42 1.55
N LYS A 257 14.87 -3.58 1.81
CA LYS A 257 14.27 -2.67 0.82
C LYS A 257 15.31 -1.70 0.24
N ASN A 258 16.18 -1.17 1.09
CA ASN A 258 17.20 -0.20 0.71
C ASN A 258 18.47 -0.82 0.08
N HIS A 259 18.58 -2.15 0.04
CA HIS A 259 19.69 -2.88 -0.58
C HIS A 259 19.74 -2.63 -2.10
N ARG A 260 20.94 -2.48 -2.67
CA ARG A 260 21.14 -2.12 -4.09
C ARG A 260 20.39 -3.05 -5.06
N ASP A 261 20.42 -4.35 -4.79
CA ASP A 261 19.73 -5.38 -5.60
C ASP A 261 18.21 -5.29 -5.49
N MET A 262 17.69 -4.77 -4.37
CA MET A 262 16.26 -4.60 -4.15
C MET A 262 15.74 -3.28 -4.74
N ARG A 263 16.58 -2.25 -4.90
CA ARG A 263 16.17 -0.97 -5.53
C ARG A 263 15.70 -1.12 -6.99
N GLY A 264 16.22 -2.10 -7.72
CA GLY A 264 15.75 -2.42 -9.08
C GLY A 264 14.43 -3.22 -9.11
N VAL A 265 14.16 -4.01 -8.06
CA VAL A 265 12.93 -4.80 -7.86
C VAL A 265 11.82 -3.96 -7.21
N MET A 266 12.20 -2.97 -6.40
CA MET A 266 11.33 -2.00 -5.73
C MET A 266 11.13 -0.71 -6.51
N ALA A 267 11.87 -0.52 -7.61
CA ALA A 267 11.41 0.38 -8.65
C ALA A 267 9.99 -0.08 -8.98
N PRO A 268 8.97 0.79 -8.84
CA PRO A 268 7.60 0.33 -8.82
C PRO A 268 7.31 -0.47 -10.07
N SER A 269 7.02 -1.76 -9.89
CA SER A 269 6.23 -2.53 -10.84
C SER A 269 5.00 -1.69 -11.19
N PRO A 270 4.63 -1.53 -12.48
CA PRO A 270 3.58 -0.60 -12.93
C PRO A 270 2.24 -0.71 -12.22
N THR A 271 2.00 -1.81 -11.53
CA THR A 271 0.73 -2.17 -10.89
C THR A 271 0.52 -1.53 -9.51
N SER A 272 1.53 -0.91 -8.89
CA SER A 272 1.43 -0.43 -7.49
C SER A 272 1.27 1.09 -7.35
N LEU A 273 0.97 1.79 -8.43
CA LEU A 273 0.61 3.21 -8.44
C LEU A 273 -0.91 3.41 -8.25
N GLU A 274 -1.55 2.78 -7.27
CA GLU A 274 -2.87 3.25 -6.79
C GLU A 274 -2.69 4.37 -5.75
N SER A 275 -2.09 5.47 -6.22
CA SER A 275 -2.45 6.84 -5.82
C SER A 275 -2.31 7.78 -7.02
N VAL A 276 -2.55 7.24 -8.23
CA VAL A 276 -2.82 8.08 -9.39
C VAL A 276 -4.10 8.82 -9.11
N GLY A 277 -4.03 10.14 -9.19
CA GLY A 277 -5.13 11.05 -8.97
C GLY A 277 -6.37 10.60 -9.74
N THR A 278 -7.51 10.98 -9.20
CA THR A 278 -8.84 10.90 -9.80
C THR A 278 -8.82 11.45 -11.23
N ASP A 279 -8.51 10.62 -12.22
CA ASP A 279 -8.89 10.89 -13.60
C ASP A 279 -10.28 10.28 -13.80
N GLU A 280 -11.23 11.17 -14.08
CA GLU A 280 -12.63 10.85 -14.37
C GLU A 280 -12.74 9.80 -15.49
N GLN A 281 -11.79 9.80 -16.44
CA GLN A 281 -11.74 8.84 -17.55
C GLN A 281 -11.33 7.42 -17.11
N HIS A 282 -10.39 7.29 -16.15
CA HIS A 282 -9.99 5.98 -15.62
C HIS A 282 -11.10 5.36 -14.77
N LEU A 283 -11.74 6.18 -13.93
CA LEU A 283 -12.86 5.77 -13.10
C LEU A 283 -14.08 5.36 -13.94
N ASP A 284 -14.41 6.14 -14.98
CA ASP A 284 -15.51 5.84 -15.90
C ASP A 284 -15.28 4.52 -16.67
N LEU A 285 -14.04 4.25 -17.12
CA LEU A 285 -13.69 2.97 -17.74
C LEU A 285 -13.84 1.79 -16.76
N ARG A 286 -13.40 1.95 -15.50
CA ARG A 286 -13.55 0.91 -14.47
C ARG A 286 -15.02 0.63 -14.13
N ILE A 287 -15.85 1.66 -14.01
CA ILE A 287 -17.29 1.50 -13.77
C ILE A 287 -17.94 0.74 -14.93
N LYS A 288 -17.65 1.12 -16.18
CA LYS A 288 -18.16 0.41 -17.37
C LYS A 288 -17.75 -1.05 -17.43
N ILE A 289 -16.52 -1.37 -17.01
CA ILE A 289 -16.05 -2.76 -16.93
C ILE A 289 -16.86 -3.54 -15.89
N GLU A 290 -17.09 -2.97 -14.72
CA GLU A 290 -17.82 -3.65 -13.65
C GLU A 290 -19.30 -3.87 -14.02
N GLU A 291 -19.95 -2.87 -14.62
CA GLU A 291 -21.31 -3.00 -15.16
C GLU A 291 -21.39 -4.11 -16.22
N GLN A 292 -20.39 -4.20 -17.10
CA GLN A 292 -20.32 -5.24 -18.12
C GLN A 292 -20.08 -6.63 -17.52
N ASN A 293 -19.26 -6.73 -16.47
CA ASN A 293 -19.01 -7.98 -15.75
C ASN A 293 -20.25 -8.47 -14.99
N LEU A 294 -21.03 -7.55 -14.41
CA LEU A 294 -22.32 -7.88 -13.80
C LEU A 294 -23.27 -8.49 -14.84
N LYS A 295 -23.40 -7.83 -16.00
CA LYS A 295 -24.21 -8.33 -17.12
C LYS A 295 -23.77 -9.71 -17.61
N LEU A 296 -22.46 -9.98 -17.64
CA LEU A 296 -21.92 -11.29 -17.98
C LEU A 296 -22.33 -12.36 -16.98
N ARG A 297 -22.29 -12.06 -15.67
CA ARG A 297 -22.72 -12.99 -14.62
C ARG A 297 -24.21 -13.30 -14.73
N ASP A 298 -25.04 -12.29 -14.95
CA ASP A 298 -26.49 -12.46 -15.10
C ASP A 298 -26.83 -13.34 -16.31
N LEU A 299 -26.17 -13.10 -17.45
CA LEU A 299 -26.33 -13.93 -18.65
C LEU A 299 -25.85 -15.38 -18.44
N GLN A 300 -24.77 -15.59 -17.68
CA GLN A 300 -24.30 -16.93 -17.34
C GLN A 300 -25.29 -17.66 -16.44
N ALA A 301 -25.84 -16.99 -15.42
CA ALA A 301 -26.85 -17.55 -14.54
C ALA A 301 -28.12 -17.94 -15.32
N ALA A 302 -28.62 -17.05 -16.18
CA ALA A 302 -29.76 -17.34 -17.05
C ALA A 302 -29.52 -18.52 -17.99
N LEU A 303 -28.29 -18.68 -18.50
CA LEU A 303 -27.93 -19.82 -19.34
C LEU A 303 -27.96 -21.14 -18.56
N THR A 304 -27.53 -21.13 -17.30
CA THR A 304 -27.56 -22.31 -16.43
C THR A 304 -29.00 -22.71 -16.10
N GLU A 305 -29.84 -21.75 -15.71
CA GLU A 305 -31.26 -21.99 -15.41
C GLU A 305 -32.03 -22.51 -16.64
N ASN A 306 -31.76 -21.93 -17.82
CA ASN A 306 -32.35 -22.39 -19.06
C ASN A 306 -31.89 -23.82 -19.44
N GLN A 307 -30.61 -24.15 -19.19
CA GLN A 307 -30.10 -25.50 -19.41
C GLN A 307 -30.80 -26.54 -18.52
N GLU A 308 -30.98 -26.25 -17.24
CA GLU A 308 -31.71 -27.13 -16.31
C GLU A 308 -33.15 -27.34 -16.78
N THR A 309 -33.83 -26.27 -17.21
CA THR A 309 -35.19 -26.34 -17.76
C THR A 309 -35.28 -27.23 -19.00
N ILE A 310 -34.34 -27.11 -19.94
CA ILE A 310 -34.27 -27.98 -21.13
C ILE A 310 -34.10 -29.44 -20.72
N GLU A 311 -33.20 -29.74 -19.78
CA GLU A 311 -32.95 -31.11 -19.31
C GLU A 311 -34.19 -31.73 -18.66
N GLU A 312 -34.92 -30.97 -17.84
CA GLU A 312 -36.18 -31.40 -17.23
C GLU A 312 -37.26 -31.71 -18.28
N LEU A 313 -37.43 -30.81 -19.26
CA LEU A 313 -38.41 -30.99 -20.33
C LEU A 313 -38.06 -32.18 -21.23
N GLU A 314 -36.79 -32.37 -21.56
CA GLU A 314 -36.32 -33.53 -22.34
C GLU A 314 -36.53 -34.86 -21.59
N ALA A 315 -36.27 -34.89 -20.28
CA ALA A 315 -36.56 -36.05 -19.44
C ALA A 315 -38.06 -36.36 -19.41
N ALA A 316 -38.91 -35.33 -19.26
CA ALA A 316 -40.36 -35.48 -19.27
C ALA A 316 -40.88 -35.96 -20.63
N LEU A 317 -40.32 -35.44 -21.74
CA LEU A 317 -40.64 -35.87 -23.10
C LEU A 317 -40.22 -37.32 -23.36
N SER A 318 -39.08 -37.76 -22.81
CA SER A 318 -38.62 -39.15 -22.88
C SER A 318 -39.61 -40.11 -22.21
N LEU A 319 -40.10 -39.75 -21.02
CA LEU A 319 -41.11 -40.53 -20.29
C LEU A 319 -42.44 -40.63 -21.07
N GLU A 320 -42.88 -39.53 -21.70
CA GLU A 320 -44.08 -39.51 -22.55
C GLU A 320 -43.92 -40.44 -23.76
N LYS A 321 -42.75 -40.43 -24.41
CA LYS A 321 -42.41 -41.33 -25.52
C LYS A 321 -42.43 -42.81 -25.10
N GLU A 322 -41.95 -43.12 -23.91
CA GLU A 322 -41.96 -44.48 -23.39
C GLU A 322 -43.40 -44.98 -23.11
N LYS A 323 -44.24 -44.14 -22.51
CA LYS A 323 -45.68 -44.42 -22.33
C LYS A 323 -46.35 -44.72 -23.68
N ALA A 324 -46.11 -43.90 -24.71
CA ALA A 324 -46.64 -44.12 -26.05
C ALA A 324 -46.24 -45.49 -26.63
N ARG A 325 -44.95 -45.85 -26.50
CA ARG A 325 -44.42 -47.15 -26.95
C ARG A 325 -45.09 -48.31 -26.22
N SER A 326 -45.27 -48.21 -24.91
CA SER A 326 -45.92 -49.26 -24.10
C SER A 326 -47.39 -49.48 -24.48
N LEU A 327 -48.13 -48.41 -24.77
CA LEU A 327 -49.53 -48.47 -25.22
C LEU A 327 -49.66 -49.09 -26.62
N LEU A 328 -48.76 -48.72 -27.53
CA LEU A 328 -48.70 -49.32 -28.87
C LEU A 328 -48.41 -50.83 -28.80
N ALA A 329 -47.55 -51.26 -27.87
CA ALA A 329 -47.25 -52.67 -27.66
C ALA A 329 -48.44 -53.48 -27.09
N ARG A 330 -49.34 -52.85 -26.32
CA ARG A 330 -50.55 -53.48 -25.73
C ARG A 330 -51.75 -53.55 -26.67
N ARG A 331 -51.73 -52.80 -27.79
CA ARG A 331 -52.87 -52.61 -28.71
C ARG A 331 -53.31 -53.86 -29.50
N SER A 332 -52.69 -55.02 -29.27
CA SER A 332 -53.11 -56.29 -29.89
C SER A 332 -54.36 -56.92 -29.25
N VAL A 333 -54.94 -56.34 -28.18
CA VAL A 333 -55.98 -57.01 -27.36
C VAL A 333 -57.28 -56.21 -27.15
N GLU A 334 -57.32 -54.87 -27.29
CA GLU A 334 -58.53 -54.06 -27.04
C GLU A 334 -58.67 -52.87 -28.03
N GLU A 335 -59.65 -52.88 -28.92
CA GLU A 335 -59.65 -52.03 -30.14
C GLU A 335 -60.27 -50.61 -30.00
N GLN A 336 -61.13 -50.32 -29.02
CA GLN A 336 -61.83 -49.01 -28.97
C GLN A 336 -61.30 -48.03 -27.90
N GLY A 337 -60.98 -48.48 -26.67
CA GLY A 337 -60.46 -47.60 -25.61
C GLY A 337 -59.04 -47.08 -25.87
N ALA A 338 -58.17 -47.94 -26.39
CA ALA A 338 -56.76 -47.62 -26.68
C ALA A 338 -56.57 -46.60 -27.82
N SER A 339 -57.60 -46.37 -28.65
CA SER A 339 -57.50 -45.42 -29.77
C SER A 339 -57.58 -43.96 -29.33
N LEU A 340 -58.48 -43.65 -28.39
CA LEU A 340 -58.65 -42.28 -27.89
C LEU A 340 -57.47 -41.85 -27.02
N GLU A 341 -56.92 -42.78 -26.24
CA GLU A 341 -55.79 -42.52 -25.34
C GLU A 341 -54.48 -42.30 -26.13
N LEU A 342 -54.27 -43.05 -27.22
CA LEU A 342 -53.15 -42.84 -28.12
C LEU A 342 -53.20 -41.46 -28.79
N GLU A 343 -54.38 -41.02 -29.22
CA GLU A 343 -54.54 -39.72 -29.88
C GLU A 343 -54.29 -38.55 -28.90
N ARG A 344 -54.73 -38.68 -27.65
CA ARG A 344 -54.38 -37.74 -26.58
C ARG A 344 -52.86 -37.67 -26.34
N LEU A 345 -52.19 -38.82 -26.34
CA LEU A 345 -50.75 -38.89 -26.11
C LEU A 345 -49.94 -38.26 -27.25
N LYS A 346 -50.37 -38.42 -28.50
CA LYS A 346 -49.73 -37.76 -29.65
C LYS A 346 -49.76 -36.25 -29.53
N VAL A 347 -50.92 -35.67 -29.21
CA VAL A 347 -51.06 -34.22 -29.01
C VAL A 347 -50.17 -33.74 -27.87
N ALA A 348 -50.13 -34.47 -26.75
CA ALA A 348 -49.25 -34.13 -25.62
C ALA A 348 -47.76 -34.17 -26.01
N LEU A 349 -47.34 -35.15 -26.81
CA LEU A 349 -45.97 -35.30 -27.28
C LEU A 349 -45.55 -34.17 -28.23
N GLU A 350 -46.46 -33.75 -29.10
CA GLU A 350 -46.25 -32.64 -30.03
C GLU A 350 -46.11 -31.31 -29.29
N LEU A 351 -46.99 -31.03 -28.32
CA LEU A 351 -46.90 -29.84 -27.46
C LEU A 351 -45.58 -29.80 -26.68
N LYS A 352 -45.20 -30.89 -26.02
CA LYS A 352 -43.93 -30.94 -25.27
C LYS A 352 -42.69 -30.81 -26.17
N THR A 353 -42.76 -31.34 -27.38
CA THR A 353 -41.66 -31.18 -28.35
C THR A 353 -41.52 -29.71 -28.75
N GLN A 354 -42.63 -28.99 -28.93
CA GLN A 354 -42.62 -27.54 -29.20
C GLN A 354 -42.05 -26.75 -28.01
N GLU A 355 -42.39 -27.10 -26.77
CA GLU A 355 -41.84 -26.48 -25.56
C GLU A 355 -40.32 -26.61 -25.48
N VAL A 356 -39.79 -27.83 -25.69
CA VAL A 356 -38.33 -28.06 -25.70
C VAL A 356 -37.62 -27.25 -26.79
N GLU A 357 -38.19 -27.17 -27.99
CA GLU A 357 -37.59 -26.40 -29.09
C GLU A 357 -37.67 -24.88 -28.86
N ALA A 358 -38.71 -24.39 -28.16
CA ALA A 358 -38.80 -22.99 -27.76
C ALA A 358 -37.68 -22.62 -26.76
N GLU A 359 -37.47 -23.43 -25.73
CA GLU A 359 -36.40 -23.22 -24.75
C GLU A 359 -35.01 -23.29 -25.38
N LYS A 360 -34.78 -24.26 -26.28
CA LYS A 360 -33.52 -24.34 -27.05
C LYS A 360 -33.29 -23.11 -27.92
N GLN A 361 -34.35 -22.48 -28.43
CA GLN A 361 -34.23 -21.25 -29.20
C GLN A 361 -33.87 -20.06 -28.30
N GLU A 362 -34.51 -19.93 -27.13
CA GLU A 362 -34.16 -18.92 -26.13
C GLU A 362 -32.69 -19.05 -25.69
N ARG A 363 -32.22 -20.29 -25.45
CA ARG A 363 -30.81 -20.54 -25.16
C ARG A 363 -29.86 -19.97 -26.21
N ARG A 364 -30.15 -20.18 -27.50
CA ARG A 364 -29.30 -19.68 -28.60
C ARG A 364 -29.21 -18.16 -28.58
N GLU A 365 -30.29 -17.48 -28.21
CA GLU A 365 -30.33 -16.02 -28.07
C GLU A 365 -29.51 -15.54 -26.86
N LEU A 366 -29.58 -16.25 -25.74
CA LEU A 366 -28.73 -16.02 -24.56
C LEU A 366 -27.24 -16.24 -24.87
N GLU A 367 -26.88 -17.32 -25.56
CA GLU A 367 -25.49 -17.61 -25.97
C GLU A 367 -24.93 -16.53 -26.89
N LYS A 368 -25.75 -16.03 -27.84
CA LYS A 368 -25.38 -14.90 -28.70
C LYS A 368 -25.13 -13.64 -27.89
N SER A 369 -26.05 -13.30 -26.98
CA SER A 369 -25.95 -12.12 -26.11
C SER A 369 -24.72 -12.20 -25.19
N LEU A 370 -24.39 -13.40 -24.67
CA LEU A 370 -23.20 -13.65 -23.87
C LEU A 370 -21.91 -13.44 -24.68
N SER A 371 -21.88 -13.91 -25.93
CA SER A 371 -20.74 -13.71 -26.83
C SER A 371 -20.48 -12.23 -27.14
N GLU A 372 -21.54 -11.48 -27.47
CA GLU A 372 -21.45 -10.03 -27.72
C GLU A 372 -20.99 -9.27 -26.48
N SER A 373 -21.53 -9.63 -25.31
CA SER A 373 -21.15 -9.05 -24.02
C SER A 373 -19.68 -9.32 -23.68
N ARG A 374 -19.16 -10.52 -23.95
CA ARG A 374 -17.74 -10.87 -23.76
C ARG A 374 -16.82 -10.08 -24.68
N GLY A 375 -17.25 -9.84 -25.93
CA GLY A 375 -16.52 -8.98 -26.86
C GLY A 375 -16.40 -7.54 -26.35
N THR A 376 -17.49 -7.02 -25.80
CA THR A 376 -17.55 -5.67 -25.22
C THR A 376 -16.64 -5.55 -24.00
N ALA A 377 -16.68 -6.51 -23.08
CA ALA A 377 -15.82 -6.54 -21.89
C ALA A 377 -14.33 -6.52 -22.26
N ARG A 378 -13.91 -7.39 -23.20
CA ARG A 378 -12.52 -7.42 -23.70
C ARG A 378 -12.10 -6.08 -24.31
N SER A 379 -12.99 -5.41 -25.04
CA SER A 379 -12.67 -4.10 -25.62
C SER A 379 -12.45 -3.04 -24.55
N LEU A 380 -13.24 -3.04 -23.47
CA LEU A 380 -13.10 -2.11 -22.37
C LEU A 380 -11.80 -2.36 -21.58
N GLU A 381 -11.46 -3.61 -21.32
CA GLU A 381 -10.20 -4.01 -20.67
C GLU A 381 -8.98 -3.55 -21.48
N VAL A 382 -8.99 -3.74 -22.81
CA VAL A 382 -7.91 -3.26 -23.68
C VAL A 382 -7.78 -1.73 -23.66
N ASN A 383 -8.90 -1.01 -23.59
CA ASN A 383 -8.86 0.45 -23.49
C ASN A 383 -8.32 0.92 -22.14
N LEU A 384 -8.68 0.26 -21.04
CA LEU A 384 -8.11 0.53 -19.71
C LEU A 384 -6.60 0.32 -19.71
N LEU A 385 -6.12 -0.81 -20.25
CA LEU A 385 -4.69 -1.10 -20.36
C LEU A 385 -3.92 -0.05 -21.16
N ARG A 386 -4.49 0.41 -22.29
CA ARG A 386 -3.89 1.48 -23.11
C ARG A 386 -3.79 2.80 -22.35
N TYR A 387 -4.84 3.15 -21.63
CA TYR A 387 -4.88 4.35 -20.81
C TYR A 387 -3.83 4.27 -19.69
N GLU A 388 -3.75 3.16 -18.97
CA GLU A 388 -2.78 2.94 -17.89
C GLU A 388 -1.34 2.95 -18.41
N GLU A 389 -1.09 2.40 -19.60
CA GLU A 389 0.24 2.45 -20.23
C GLU A 389 0.65 3.87 -20.64
N ALA A 390 -0.29 4.67 -21.15
CA ALA A 390 -0.05 6.08 -21.47
C ALA A 390 0.24 6.90 -20.20
N PHE A 391 -0.55 6.69 -19.15
CA PHE A 391 -0.37 7.33 -17.85
C PHE A 391 1.00 6.97 -17.24
N ARG A 392 1.38 5.69 -17.30
CA ARG A 392 2.69 5.21 -16.85
C ARG A 392 3.84 5.91 -17.58
N LYS A 393 3.77 6.02 -18.90
CA LYS A 393 4.81 6.71 -19.71
C LYS A 393 4.94 8.19 -19.31
N ALA A 394 3.82 8.88 -19.08
CA ALA A 394 3.83 10.27 -18.59
C ALA A 394 4.44 10.39 -17.18
N GLY A 395 4.15 9.45 -16.28
CA GLY A 395 4.72 9.39 -14.94
C GLY A 395 6.22 9.04 -14.91
N GLU A 396 6.71 8.21 -15.83
CA GLU A 396 8.14 7.93 -16.03
C GLU A 396 8.89 9.17 -16.50
N GLN A 397 8.34 9.90 -17.48
CA GLN A 397 8.90 11.17 -17.96
C GLN A 397 8.95 12.23 -16.86
N SER A 398 7.87 12.36 -16.09
CA SER A 398 7.80 13.32 -14.98
C SER A 398 8.82 13.02 -13.87
N ARG A 399 9.01 11.74 -13.51
CA ARG A 399 10.03 11.30 -12.53
C ARG A 399 11.47 11.57 -12.99
N SER A 400 11.76 11.35 -14.27
CA SER A 400 13.07 11.68 -14.84
C SER A 400 13.34 13.19 -14.73
N LEU A 401 12.37 14.02 -15.11
CA LEU A 401 12.49 15.47 -15.02
C LEU A 401 12.64 15.95 -13.57
N ILE A 402 11.85 15.41 -12.63
CA ILE A 402 11.96 15.76 -11.20
C ILE A 402 13.33 15.36 -10.65
N GLY A 403 13.85 14.17 -10.99
CA GLY A 403 15.18 13.73 -10.57
C GLY A 403 16.30 14.65 -11.07
N GLU A 404 16.24 15.08 -12.33
CA GLU A 404 17.19 16.07 -12.89
C GLU A 404 17.13 17.41 -12.14
N ARG A 405 15.93 17.86 -11.75
CA ARG A 405 15.74 19.12 -11.03
C ARG A 405 16.16 19.02 -9.56
N ASP A 406 15.95 17.88 -8.91
CA ASP A 406 16.39 17.64 -7.53
C ASP A 406 17.93 17.64 -7.41
N GLU A 407 18.64 17.09 -8.41
CA GLU A 407 20.11 17.18 -8.45
C GLU A 407 20.59 18.63 -8.62
N GLN A 408 19.96 19.40 -9.51
CA GLN A 408 20.27 20.83 -9.68
C GLN A 408 20.00 21.64 -8.40
N ILE A 409 18.87 21.38 -7.74
CA ILE A 409 18.50 22.02 -6.48
C ILE A 409 19.53 21.72 -5.39
N LYS A 410 19.99 20.47 -5.27
CA LYS A 410 21.02 20.09 -4.28
C LYS A 410 22.34 20.84 -4.49
N LEU A 411 22.79 20.96 -5.74
CA LEU A 411 24.02 21.68 -6.08
C LEU A 411 23.91 23.17 -5.71
N LEU A 412 22.81 23.83 -6.12
CA LEU A 412 22.58 25.24 -5.80
C LEU A 412 22.40 25.49 -4.29
N TYR A 413 21.82 24.53 -3.57
CA TYR A 413 21.70 24.60 -2.10
C TYR A 413 23.05 24.60 -1.39
N GLU A 414 23.95 23.71 -1.81
CA GLU A 414 25.30 23.62 -1.25
C GLU A 414 26.11 24.89 -1.55
N GLU A 415 25.95 25.45 -2.75
CA GLU A 415 26.54 26.74 -3.11
C GLU A 415 26.01 27.90 -2.25
N CYS A 416 24.70 27.97 -2.02
CA CYS A 416 24.09 28.98 -1.15
C CYS A 416 24.59 28.87 0.29
N ARG A 417 24.71 27.64 0.81
CA ARG A 417 25.21 27.38 2.15
C ARG A 417 26.66 27.86 2.31
N GLN A 418 27.54 27.49 1.38
CA GLN A 418 28.94 27.90 1.42
C GLN A 418 29.11 29.41 1.28
N ALA A 419 28.29 30.06 0.45
CA ALA A 419 28.29 31.52 0.35
C ALA A 419 27.83 32.20 1.65
N HIS A 420 26.82 31.63 2.33
CA HIS A 420 26.31 32.15 3.60
C HIS A 420 27.35 32.04 4.73
N GLU A 421 27.96 30.86 4.92
CA GLU A 421 29.02 30.64 5.91
C GLU A 421 30.19 31.63 5.71
N ARG A 422 30.56 31.92 4.45
CA ARG A 422 31.61 32.89 4.12
C ARG A 422 31.22 34.34 4.41
N LEU A 423 29.97 34.71 4.15
CA LEU A 423 29.46 36.04 4.49
C LEU A 423 29.50 36.29 5.99
N GLU A 424 29.13 35.29 6.80
CA GLU A 424 29.21 35.39 8.26
C GLU A 424 30.65 35.62 8.74
N VAL A 425 31.62 34.85 8.23
CA VAL A 425 33.04 35.00 8.58
C VAL A 425 33.57 36.38 8.18
N ALA A 426 33.26 36.83 6.96
CA ALA A 426 33.70 38.15 6.48
C ALA A 426 33.08 39.30 7.29
N GLN A 427 31.80 39.20 7.64
CA GLN A 427 31.10 40.20 8.45
C GLN A 427 31.64 40.27 9.88
N ALA A 428 31.90 39.12 10.52
CA ALA A 428 32.53 39.06 11.84
C ALA A 428 33.89 39.75 11.81
N ARG A 429 34.70 39.50 10.78
CA ARG A 429 36.02 40.12 10.62
C ARG A 429 35.96 41.63 10.35
N ILE A 430 35.01 42.09 9.55
CA ILE A 430 34.77 43.52 9.36
C ILE A 430 34.48 44.19 10.72
N GLY A 431 33.62 43.58 11.55
CA GLY A 431 33.33 44.08 12.89
C GLY A 431 34.56 44.17 13.80
N GLU A 432 35.45 43.16 13.76
CA GLU A 432 36.73 43.20 14.50
C GLU A 432 37.65 44.33 14.02
N LEU A 433 37.76 44.52 12.70
CA LEU A 433 38.59 45.58 12.12
C LEU A 433 38.04 46.97 12.43
N GLU A 434 36.71 47.16 12.35
CA GLU A 434 36.05 48.43 12.70
C GLU A 434 36.25 48.78 14.17
N ALA A 435 36.10 47.81 15.08
CA ALA A 435 36.37 48.01 16.51
C ALA A 435 37.84 48.39 16.76
N TYR A 436 38.78 47.72 16.08
CA TYR A 436 40.21 48.03 16.21
C TYR A 436 40.58 49.41 15.65
N ILE A 437 39.98 49.81 14.52
CA ILE A 437 40.14 51.16 13.95
C ILE A 437 39.60 52.22 14.92
N GLN A 438 38.48 51.93 15.58
CA GLN A 438 37.88 52.82 16.58
C GLN A 438 38.81 52.99 17.79
N ASP A 439 39.35 51.91 18.33
CA ASP A 439 40.30 51.95 19.45
C ASP A 439 41.60 52.69 19.10
N LEU A 440 42.14 52.45 17.90
CA LEU A 440 43.31 53.17 17.38
C LEU A 440 43.05 54.67 17.24
N SER A 441 41.83 55.06 16.87
CA SER A 441 41.44 56.46 16.72
C SER A 441 41.15 57.17 18.06
N ALA A 442 40.82 56.42 19.11
CA ALA A 442 40.58 56.94 20.46
C ALA A 442 41.88 57.10 21.28
N SER A 443 42.96 56.42 20.89
CA SER A 443 44.26 56.52 21.55
C SER A 443 44.97 57.83 21.15
N ASP A 444 45.08 58.78 22.10
CA ASP A 444 45.49 60.18 21.91
C ASP A 444 47.00 60.38 21.61
N SER A 445 47.57 59.55 20.75
CA SER A 445 48.97 59.63 20.33
C SER A 445 49.07 60.20 18.90
N LYS A 446 49.51 61.47 18.81
CA LYS A 446 49.84 62.21 17.58
C LYS A 446 51.03 61.59 16.82
N LEU A 447 50.92 60.34 16.41
CA LEU A 447 51.89 59.66 15.55
C LEU A 447 51.26 59.49 14.17
N THR A 448 51.80 60.18 13.17
CA THR A 448 51.45 60.00 11.74
C THR A 448 51.46 58.53 11.27
N LEU A 449 52.12 57.64 12.02
CA LEU A 449 52.14 56.20 11.81
C LEU A 449 50.81 55.51 12.16
N SER A 450 50.08 55.96 13.20
CA SER A 450 48.77 55.40 13.58
C SER A 450 47.69 55.82 12.60
N GLU A 451 47.71 57.07 12.14
CA GLU A 451 46.79 57.59 11.11
C GLU A 451 46.99 56.90 9.75
N ARG A 452 48.24 56.72 9.33
CA ARG A 452 48.55 56.02 8.07
C ARG A 452 48.09 54.56 8.10
N LYS A 453 48.25 53.89 9.26
CA LYS A 453 47.83 52.51 9.46
C LYS A 453 46.31 52.38 9.56
N ALA A 454 45.63 53.32 10.22
CA ALA A 454 44.16 53.38 10.24
C ALA A 454 43.59 53.60 8.83
N ARG A 455 44.25 54.39 7.98
CA ARG A 455 43.86 54.58 6.58
C ARG A 455 44.00 53.30 5.74
N GLU A 456 45.12 52.59 5.90
CA GLU A 456 45.37 51.31 5.22
C GLU A 456 44.34 50.24 5.64
N LEU A 457 44.00 50.17 6.92
CA LEU A 457 42.95 49.27 7.42
C LEU A 457 41.55 49.64 6.90
N ARG A 458 41.23 50.94 6.77
CA ARG A 458 39.96 51.37 6.16
C ARG A 458 39.85 50.99 4.68
N GLU A 459 40.92 51.16 3.91
CA GLU A 459 40.96 50.72 2.50
C GLU A 459 40.77 49.20 2.37
N GLN A 460 41.32 48.41 3.31
CA GLN A 460 41.09 46.96 3.38
C GLN A 460 39.65 46.60 3.76
N THR A 461 39.06 47.32 4.73
CA THR A 461 37.66 47.16 5.11
C THR A 461 36.72 47.49 3.95
N ASP A 462 36.96 48.59 3.22
CA ASP A 462 36.16 48.98 2.06
C ASP A 462 36.24 47.94 0.93
N ALA A 463 37.42 47.35 0.69
CA ALA A 463 37.60 46.28 -0.28
C ALA A 463 36.84 45.00 0.11
N LEU A 464 36.87 44.62 1.39
CA LEU A 464 36.11 43.49 1.92
C LEU A 464 34.60 43.73 1.84
N GLN A 465 34.13 44.95 2.16
CA GLN A 465 32.72 45.33 2.01
C GLN A 465 32.25 45.24 0.55
N ALA A 466 33.07 45.66 -0.41
CA ALA A 466 32.76 45.52 -1.84
C ALA A 466 32.63 44.04 -2.27
N GLN A 467 33.51 43.16 -1.76
CA GLN A 467 33.44 41.71 -2.01
C GLN A 467 32.22 41.06 -1.34
N VAL A 468 31.84 41.50 -0.14
CA VAL A 468 30.59 41.09 0.53
C VAL A 468 29.38 41.46 -0.33
N HIS A 469 29.31 42.68 -0.85
CA HIS A 469 28.22 43.11 -1.73
C HIS A 469 28.17 42.38 -3.07
N GLN A 470 29.31 41.96 -3.61
CA GLN A 470 29.34 41.10 -4.81
C GLN A 470 28.80 39.71 -4.50
N THR A 471 29.25 39.12 -3.39
CA THR A 471 28.83 37.79 -2.93
C THR A 471 27.34 37.76 -2.59
N GLN A 472 26.80 38.81 -1.95
CA GLN A 472 25.37 38.95 -1.67
C GLN A 472 24.53 38.99 -2.95
N ARG A 473 24.98 39.72 -3.99
CA ARG A 473 24.29 39.75 -5.29
C ARG A 473 24.26 38.39 -5.97
N GLN A 474 25.37 37.65 -5.89
CA GLN A 474 25.45 36.28 -6.40
C GLN A 474 24.53 35.34 -5.62
N TYR A 475 24.54 35.40 -4.28
CA TYR A 475 23.65 34.64 -3.40
C TYR A 475 22.16 34.86 -3.74
N HIS A 476 21.72 36.11 -3.88
CA HIS A 476 20.34 36.42 -4.25
C HIS A 476 19.98 35.93 -5.67
N SER A 477 20.93 35.98 -6.61
CA SER A 477 20.73 35.41 -7.95
C SER A 477 20.55 33.89 -7.91
N THR A 478 21.38 33.18 -7.13
CA THR A 478 21.28 31.73 -6.95
C THR A 478 19.98 31.34 -6.24
N GLN A 479 19.55 32.12 -5.23
CA GLN A 479 18.27 31.93 -4.55
C GLN A 479 17.06 32.07 -5.50
N ALA A 480 17.08 33.07 -6.39
CA ALA A 480 16.04 33.26 -7.40
C ALA A 480 15.98 32.10 -8.42
N GLN A 481 17.14 31.54 -8.81
CA GLN A 481 17.20 30.34 -9.66
C GLN A 481 16.61 29.11 -8.94
N LEU A 482 16.88 28.98 -7.64
CA LEU A 482 16.36 27.90 -6.81
C LEU A 482 14.83 27.97 -6.66
N GLU A 483 14.27 29.16 -6.49
CA GLU A 483 12.82 29.38 -6.47
C GLU A 483 12.18 29.06 -7.83
N ALA A 484 12.79 29.44 -8.95
CA ALA A 484 12.31 29.13 -10.28
C ALA A 484 12.27 27.60 -10.55
N LEU A 485 13.33 26.88 -10.17
CA LEU A 485 13.40 25.42 -10.33
C LEU A 485 12.38 24.69 -9.45
N ARG A 486 12.10 25.21 -8.24
CA ARG A 486 11.05 24.67 -7.36
C ARG A 486 9.66 24.82 -7.95
N LEU A 487 9.36 26.00 -8.52
CA LEU A 487 8.07 26.25 -9.18
C LEU A 487 7.89 25.35 -10.41
N GLU A 488 8.96 25.09 -11.16
CA GLU A 488 8.92 24.17 -12.30
C GLU A 488 8.71 22.71 -11.86
N ALA A 489 9.39 22.26 -10.80
CA ALA A 489 9.16 20.93 -10.22
C ALA A 489 7.71 20.78 -9.72
N LEU A 490 7.15 21.81 -9.08
CA LEU A 490 5.75 21.84 -8.67
C LEU A 490 4.79 21.77 -9.86
N ALA A 491 5.07 22.48 -10.95
CA ALA A 491 4.27 22.43 -12.18
C ALA A 491 4.31 21.04 -12.84
N ILE A 492 5.47 20.37 -12.84
CA ILE A 492 5.59 18.99 -13.33
C ILE A 492 4.78 18.02 -12.47
N ILE A 493 4.84 18.18 -11.14
CA ILE A 493 4.04 17.39 -10.19
C ILE A 493 2.53 17.61 -10.40
N GLU A 494 2.11 18.84 -10.66
CA GLU A 494 0.70 19.16 -10.95
C GLU A 494 0.24 18.60 -12.30
N ALA A 495 1.06 18.68 -13.34
CA ALA A 495 0.76 18.07 -14.64
C ALA A 495 0.64 16.54 -14.51
N GLN A 496 1.53 15.90 -13.75
CA GLN A 496 1.47 14.47 -13.46
C GLN A 496 0.18 14.10 -12.70
N LYS A 497 -0.26 14.92 -11.74
CA LYS A 497 -1.53 14.70 -11.03
C LYS A 497 -2.76 14.78 -11.95
N ARG A 498 -2.65 15.50 -13.06
CA ARG A 498 -3.69 15.64 -14.09
C ARG A 498 -3.55 14.63 -15.26
N GLY A 499 -2.53 13.78 -15.24
CA GLY A 499 -2.24 12.87 -16.36
C GLY A 499 -1.76 13.57 -17.64
N GLU A 500 -1.36 14.85 -17.55
CA GLU A 500 -0.90 15.65 -18.67
C GLU A 500 0.60 15.43 -18.92
N THR A 501 1.02 15.58 -20.18
CA THR A 501 2.46 15.61 -20.48
C THR A 501 3.03 16.96 -20.02
N PRO A 502 4.07 16.95 -19.16
CA PRO A 502 4.64 18.20 -18.65
C PRO A 502 5.28 19.00 -19.78
N VAL A 503 4.78 20.22 -20.01
CA VAL A 503 5.36 21.16 -20.98
C VAL A 503 6.52 21.90 -20.31
N VAL A 504 7.74 21.49 -20.61
CA VAL A 504 8.94 22.18 -20.15
C VAL A 504 9.09 23.48 -20.94
N SER A 505 8.98 24.63 -20.27
CA SER A 505 9.16 25.93 -20.94
C SER A 505 10.58 26.02 -21.54
N GLU A 506 10.67 26.33 -22.83
CA GLU A 506 11.90 26.31 -23.63
C GLU A 506 12.98 27.31 -23.14
N GLY A 507 12.63 28.19 -22.22
CA GLY A 507 13.46 29.31 -21.75
C GLY A 507 14.76 28.95 -21.01
N LEU A 508 14.98 27.68 -20.65
CA LEU A 508 16.16 27.24 -19.89
C LEU A 508 17.00 26.14 -20.56
N ARG A 509 16.65 25.65 -21.75
CA ARG A 509 17.59 24.85 -22.58
C ARG A 509 18.89 25.62 -22.86
N ASN A 510 18.83 26.94 -22.83
CA ASN A 510 19.98 27.84 -23.02
C ASN A 510 20.90 27.97 -21.77
N ASN A 511 20.59 27.34 -20.63
CA ASN A 511 21.50 27.36 -19.48
C ASN A 511 22.69 26.38 -19.62
N LYS A 512 22.73 25.53 -20.65
CA LYS A 512 23.97 24.86 -21.07
C LYS A 512 24.99 25.85 -21.66
N GLU A 513 24.56 27.01 -22.15
CA GLU A 513 25.45 28.05 -22.71
C GLU A 513 25.78 29.18 -21.73
N LYS A 514 25.10 29.24 -20.58
CA LYS A 514 25.51 30.10 -19.46
C LYS A 514 26.23 29.27 -18.40
N GLY A 515 27.39 28.74 -18.80
CA GLY A 515 28.50 28.46 -17.89
C GLY A 515 29.04 29.76 -17.28
N ILE A 516 28.18 30.48 -16.57
CA ILE A 516 28.55 31.69 -15.85
C ILE A 516 29.12 31.21 -14.50
N GLU A 517 30.44 31.07 -14.52
CA GLU A 517 31.30 31.56 -13.45
C GLU A 517 31.48 30.73 -12.16
N VAL A 518 31.34 29.40 -12.18
CA VAL A 518 31.93 28.55 -11.12
C VAL A 518 33.44 28.84 -10.96
N ALA A 519 34.14 29.03 -12.08
CA ALA A 519 35.56 29.37 -12.09
C ALA A 519 35.86 30.81 -11.63
N SER A 520 34.97 31.78 -11.87
CA SER A 520 35.16 33.17 -11.42
C SER A 520 34.87 33.31 -9.92
N LEU A 521 33.88 32.57 -9.40
CA LEU A 521 33.63 32.44 -7.97
C LEU A 521 34.80 31.74 -7.25
N GLN A 522 35.30 30.63 -7.77
CA GLN A 522 36.50 29.97 -7.21
C GLN A 522 37.74 30.87 -7.26
N ASN A 523 37.89 31.68 -8.29
CA ASN A 523 39.00 32.63 -8.42
C ASN A 523 38.86 33.82 -7.46
N ALA A 524 37.65 34.36 -7.28
CA ALA A 524 37.35 35.38 -6.28
C ALA A 524 37.54 34.85 -4.83
N VAL A 525 37.15 33.60 -4.57
CA VAL A 525 37.39 32.88 -3.31
C VAL A 525 38.88 32.75 -3.03
N GLY A 526 39.66 32.29 -4.02
CA GLY A 526 41.11 32.19 -3.85
C GLY A 526 41.81 33.54 -3.70
N GLN A 527 41.21 34.65 -4.14
CA GLN A 527 41.73 36.00 -3.89
C GLN A 527 41.41 36.49 -2.48
N LEU A 528 40.21 36.19 -1.98
CA LEU A 528 39.78 36.48 -0.60
C LEU A 528 40.59 35.73 0.45
N GLU A 529 40.82 34.43 0.25
CA GLU A 529 41.63 33.60 1.17
C GLU A 529 43.07 34.10 1.27
N ARG A 530 43.67 34.48 0.13
CA ARG A 530 45.03 35.07 0.08
C ARG A 530 45.09 36.42 0.77
N ALA A 531 44.09 37.28 0.58
CA ALA A 531 44.01 38.56 1.28
C ALA A 531 43.85 38.39 2.80
N LEU A 532 43.11 37.37 3.23
CA LEU A 532 42.90 37.01 4.63
C LEU A 532 44.21 36.51 5.28
N GLU A 533 44.93 35.60 4.63
CA GLU A 533 46.22 35.10 5.11
C GLU A 533 47.28 36.22 5.22
N GLU A 534 47.33 37.10 4.23
CA GLU A 534 48.28 38.22 4.21
C GLU A 534 47.98 39.23 5.32
N SER A 535 46.70 39.51 5.58
CA SER A 535 46.26 40.39 6.67
C SER A 535 46.57 39.80 8.05
N CYS A 536 46.38 38.50 8.25
CA CYS A 536 46.78 37.80 9.48
C CYS A 536 48.29 37.84 9.73
N ARG A 537 49.10 37.71 8.67
CA ARG A 537 50.56 37.85 8.77
C ARG A 537 51.00 39.27 9.13
N LEU A 538 50.34 40.29 8.60
CA LEU A 538 50.63 41.69 8.93
C LEU A 538 50.23 42.02 10.38
N TRP A 539 49.13 41.44 10.87
CA TRP A 539 48.68 41.55 12.26
C TRP A 539 49.71 40.96 13.24
N LEU A 540 50.13 39.70 13.05
CA LEU A 540 51.14 39.05 13.89
C LEU A 540 52.49 39.80 13.90
N ARG A 541 52.90 40.38 12.76
CA ARG A 541 54.12 41.20 12.67
C ARG A 541 53.99 42.55 13.36
N ALA A 542 52.79 43.11 13.43
CA ALA A 542 52.54 44.37 14.09
C ALA A 542 52.49 44.20 15.62
N GLU A 543 51.87 43.13 16.09
CA GLU A 543 51.85 42.71 17.50
C GLU A 543 53.27 42.50 18.03
N ALA A 544 54.09 41.74 17.29
CA ALA A 544 55.50 41.52 17.63
C ALA A 544 56.37 42.80 17.67
N ARG A 545 55.96 43.89 17.00
CA ARG A 545 56.66 45.19 17.00
C ARG A 545 56.18 46.13 18.10
N LEU A 546 54.98 45.90 18.65
CA LEU A 546 54.45 46.63 19.80
C LEU A 546 55.09 46.08 21.08
N ASP A 547 55.19 44.75 21.20
CA ASP A 547 55.90 44.11 22.32
C ASP A 547 57.39 44.49 22.37
N SER A 548 58.03 44.73 21.23
CA SER A 548 59.45 45.11 21.18
C SER A 548 59.73 46.59 21.47
N ARG A 549 58.71 47.40 21.82
CA ARG A 549 58.85 48.84 22.14
C ARG A 549 58.47 49.18 23.59
N GLU A 550 58.04 48.21 24.39
CA GLU A 550 57.83 48.35 25.84
C GLU A 550 59.04 47.93 26.70
N THR A 551 60.17 47.58 26.08
CA THR A 551 61.51 47.54 26.70
C THR A 551 62.41 48.58 26.07
#